data_AF-A0A0B4X3H9-F1
#
_entry.id   AF-A0A0B4X3H9-F1
#
_cell.length_a   1.000
_cell.length_b   1.000
_cell.length_c   1.000
_cell.angle_alpha   90.00
_cell.angle_beta   90.00
_cell.angle_gamma   90.00
#
_symmetry.space_group_name_H-M   'P 1'
#
loop_
_entity.id
_entity.type
_entity.pdbx_description
1 polymer ?
#
loop_
_entity_poly.entity_id
_entity_poly.type
_entity_poly.pdbx_seq_one_letter_code
_entity_poly.pdbx_strand_id
1 'polypeptide(L)'
;MSVPTTTAEQILLARFGAPTKTPTEYVIGFKTPLGRVLALHRTLAELTLWFEPPAPPEMDGVRLIDYAKNSNLNGPLTPLSAPSTLRVEITTEGALQNFQHLPLRV
;
A
#
# COMPACT_ATOMS: atom_id res chain seq x y z
N MET A 1 9.42 -5.88 15.12
CA MET A 1 8.12 -6.53 14.81
C MET A 1 7.44 -5.68 13.77
N SER A 2 6.89 -6.27 12.72
CA SER A 2 6.08 -5.56 11.72
C SER A 2 4.65 -5.37 12.25
N VAL A 3 3.92 -4.40 11.70
CA VAL A 3 2.49 -4.23 11.96
C VAL A 3 1.75 -5.48 11.49
N PRO A 4 0.83 -6.06 12.30
CA PRO A 4 -0.01 -7.16 11.84
C PRO A 4 -0.86 -6.75 10.63
N THR A 5 -0.92 -7.60 9.61
CA THR A 5 -1.70 -7.34 8.38
C THR A 5 -3.16 -6.98 8.68
N THR A 6 -3.79 -7.66 9.62
CA THR A 6 -5.19 -7.40 10.02
C THR A 6 -5.38 -5.99 10.58
N THR A 7 -4.44 -5.51 11.41
CA THR A 7 -4.44 -4.14 11.93
C THR A 7 -4.28 -3.13 10.79
N ALA A 8 -3.37 -3.41 9.85
CA ALA A 8 -3.17 -2.53 8.70
C ALA A 8 -4.40 -2.48 7.78
N GLU A 9 -5.05 -3.62 7.53
CA GLU A 9 -6.32 -3.67 6.78
C GLU A 9 -7.38 -2.78 7.44
N GLN A 10 -7.54 -2.87 8.75
CA GLN A 10 -8.50 -2.05 9.50
C GLN A 10 -8.19 -0.56 9.39
N ILE A 11 -6.92 -0.17 9.53
CA ILE A 11 -6.47 1.22 9.38
C ILE A 11 -6.78 1.74 7.97
N LEU A 12 -6.43 0.98 6.94
CA LEU A 12 -6.65 1.37 5.55
C LEU A 12 -8.14 1.42 5.19
N LEU A 13 -8.96 0.49 5.69
CA LEU A 13 -10.42 0.51 5.53
C LEU A 13 -11.04 1.73 6.20
N ALA A 14 -10.63 2.05 7.43
CA ALA A 14 -11.10 3.24 8.14
C ALA A 14 -10.73 4.54 7.40
N ARG A 15 -9.56 4.55 6.73
CA ARG A 15 -9.06 5.73 6.02
C ARG A 15 -9.66 5.92 4.63
N PHE A 16 -9.67 4.87 3.81
CA PHE A 16 -10.00 4.94 2.39
C PHE A 16 -11.40 4.39 2.07
N GLY A 17 -12.08 3.79 3.04
CA GLY A 17 -13.38 3.18 2.85
C GLY A 17 -13.28 1.83 2.14
N ALA A 18 -14.24 1.55 1.27
CA ALA A 18 -14.33 0.25 0.60
C ALA A 18 -13.13 0.00 -0.35
N PRO A 19 -12.65 -1.25 -0.45
CA PRO A 19 -11.62 -1.62 -1.41
C PRO A 19 -12.05 -1.33 -2.86
N THR A 20 -11.10 -0.97 -3.72
CA THR A 20 -11.39 -0.64 -5.13
C THR A 20 -11.78 -1.85 -5.98
N LYS A 21 -11.54 -3.07 -5.46
CA LYS A 21 -11.98 -4.36 -6.00
C LYS A 21 -12.13 -5.34 -4.84
N THR A 22 -12.85 -6.44 -5.06
CA THR A 22 -12.93 -7.53 -4.07
C THR A 22 -11.52 -7.94 -3.62
N PRO A 23 -11.22 -7.91 -2.31
CA PRO A 23 -9.94 -8.38 -1.78
C PRO A 23 -9.68 -9.82 -2.22
N THR A 24 -8.45 -10.11 -2.62
CA THR A 24 -8.01 -11.49 -2.89
C THR A 24 -7.29 -12.03 -1.65
N GLU A 25 -6.91 -13.31 -1.66
CA GLU A 25 -6.03 -13.87 -0.62
C GLU A 25 -4.72 -13.08 -0.51
N TYR A 26 -4.23 -12.51 -1.61
CA TYR A 26 -2.91 -11.89 -1.68
C TYR A 26 -2.91 -10.39 -1.51
N VAL A 27 -3.94 -9.69 -2.02
CA VAL A 27 -3.95 -8.23 -2.04
C VAL A 27 -5.31 -7.65 -1.69
N ILE A 28 -5.26 -6.51 -1.00
CA ILE A 28 -6.39 -5.61 -0.82
C ILE A 28 -5.94 -4.22 -1.26
N GLY A 29 -6.73 -3.59 -2.12
CA GLY A 29 -6.34 -2.33 -2.75
C GLY A 29 -7.37 -1.23 -2.58
N PHE A 30 -6.88 0.00 -2.54
CA PHE A 30 -7.67 1.19 -2.23
C PHE A 30 -7.37 2.28 -3.23
N LYS A 31 -8.36 3.15 -3.44
CA LYS A 31 -8.20 4.39 -4.18
C LYS A 31 -8.14 5.54 -3.19
N THR A 32 -7.08 6.31 -3.26
CA THR A 32 -6.91 7.54 -2.48
C THR A 32 -7.90 8.61 -2.93
N PRO A 33 -8.21 9.62 -2.09
CA PRO A 33 -9.06 10.74 -2.48
C PRO A 33 -8.56 11.52 -3.72
N LEU A 34 -7.26 11.43 -4.01
CA LEU A 34 -6.62 12.05 -5.19
C LEU A 34 -6.67 11.17 -6.44
N GLY A 35 -7.31 9.99 -6.37
CA GLY A 35 -7.51 9.11 -7.50
C GLY A 35 -6.40 8.09 -7.74
N ARG A 36 -5.32 8.12 -6.96
CA ARG A 36 -4.22 7.16 -7.02
C ARG A 36 -4.54 5.86 -6.30
N VAL A 37 -3.90 4.78 -6.69
CA VAL A 37 -4.08 3.46 -6.10
C VAL A 37 -2.94 3.08 -5.16
N LEU A 38 -3.29 2.33 -4.13
CA LEU A 38 -2.37 1.60 -3.28
C LEU A 38 -2.90 0.18 -3.05
N ALA A 39 -2.01 -0.77 -2.76
CA ALA A 39 -2.39 -2.13 -2.42
C ALA A 39 -1.50 -2.70 -1.33
N LEU A 40 -2.14 -3.32 -0.33
CA LEU A 40 -1.50 -4.06 0.74
C LEU A 40 -1.34 -5.53 0.35
N HIS A 41 -0.15 -6.08 0.58
CA HIS A 41 0.05 -7.53 0.55
C HIS A 41 -0.46 -8.17 1.84
N ARG A 42 -1.21 -9.26 1.71
CA ARG A 42 -1.91 -9.86 2.85
C ARG A 42 -1.19 -11.06 3.48
N THR A 43 -0.31 -11.72 2.73
CA THR A 43 0.30 -13.00 3.15
C THR A 43 1.81 -12.93 3.39
N LEU A 44 2.42 -11.74 3.32
CA LEU A 44 3.84 -11.58 3.65
C LEU A 44 4.00 -11.42 5.17
N ALA A 45 5.16 -11.82 5.70
CA ALA A 45 5.50 -11.61 7.10
C ALA A 45 5.72 -10.11 7.40
N GLU A 46 6.28 -9.39 6.42
CA GLU A 46 6.50 -7.95 6.46
C GLU A 46 5.34 -7.19 5.82
N LEU A 47 4.88 -6.12 6.49
CA LEU A 47 3.78 -5.30 5.98
C LEU A 47 4.24 -4.53 4.74
N THR A 48 3.78 -4.99 3.58
CA THR A 48 4.26 -4.49 2.28
C THR A 48 3.14 -3.80 1.51
N LEU A 49 3.39 -2.59 1.03
CA LEU A 49 2.47 -1.81 0.21
C LEU A 49 3.06 -1.53 -1.18
N TRP A 50 2.24 -1.68 -2.22
CA TRP A 50 2.48 -1.07 -3.53
C TRP A 50 1.71 0.24 -3.62
N PHE A 51 2.30 1.25 -4.27
CA PHE A 51 1.66 2.54 -4.50
C PHE A 51 2.25 3.23 -5.72
N GLU A 52 1.48 4.16 -6.28
CA GLU A 52 1.94 5.00 -7.38
C GLU A 52 2.91 6.10 -6.88
N PRO A 53 3.96 6.45 -7.66
CA PRO A 53 4.94 7.48 -7.31
C PRO A 53 4.27 8.84 -7.06
N PRO A 54 4.88 9.77 -6.28
CA PRO A 54 6.31 9.82 -5.96
C PRO A 54 6.69 8.94 -4.77
N ALA A 55 8.00 8.72 -4.63
CA ALA A 55 8.57 8.11 -3.44
C ALA A 55 8.19 8.91 -2.19
N PRO A 56 7.87 8.24 -1.07
CA PRO A 56 7.65 8.93 0.19
C PRO A 56 8.96 9.63 0.61
N PRO A 57 8.89 10.73 1.37
CA PRO A 57 10.06 11.26 2.05
C PRO A 57 10.65 10.20 2.99
N GLU A 58 11.90 10.39 3.41
CA GLU A 58 12.50 9.53 4.41
C GLU A 58 11.71 9.65 5.72
N MET A 59 11.13 8.54 6.17
CA MET A 59 10.30 8.47 7.37
C MET A 59 10.69 7.25 8.18
N ASP A 60 10.80 7.43 9.49
CA ASP A 60 11.07 6.31 10.38
C ASP A 60 9.96 5.25 10.26
N GLY A 61 10.38 4.00 10.16
CA GLY A 61 9.51 2.85 9.94
C GLY A 61 8.90 2.71 8.54
N VAL A 62 9.34 3.49 7.54
CA VAL A 62 9.03 3.28 6.12
C VAL A 62 10.31 2.99 5.34
N ARG A 63 10.36 1.85 4.66
CA ARG A 63 11.52 1.47 3.85
C ARG A 63 11.09 1.19 2.42
N LEU A 64 11.66 1.91 1.46
CA LEU A 64 11.54 1.53 0.05
C LEU A 64 12.24 0.19 -0.18
N ILE A 65 11.55 -0.71 -0.86
CA ILE A 65 12.04 -2.04 -1.20
C ILE A 65 11.89 -2.28 -2.70
N ASP A 66 12.65 -3.24 -3.22
CA ASP A 66 12.63 -3.55 -4.65
C ASP A 66 11.23 -3.90 -5.14
N TYR A 67 10.96 -3.52 -6.39
CA TYR A 67 9.73 -3.88 -7.08
C TYR A 67 9.58 -5.41 -7.18
N ALA A 68 8.36 -5.89 -7.02
CA ALA A 68 8.00 -7.28 -7.27
C ALA A 68 6.69 -7.36 -8.06
N LYS A 69 6.69 -8.23 -9.07
CA LYS A 69 5.50 -8.49 -9.89
C LYS A 69 4.46 -9.28 -9.09
N ASN A 70 3.20 -8.85 -9.15
CA ASN A 70 2.08 -9.57 -8.55
C ASN A 70 0.88 -9.55 -9.50
N SER A 71 0.44 -10.72 -9.97
CA SER A 71 -0.66 -10.87 -10.93
C SER A 71 -2.02 -10.43 -10.38
N ASN A 72 -2.16 -10.27 -9.06
CA ASN A 72 -3.39 -9.77 -8.42
C ASN A 72 -3.55 -8.25 -8.52
N LEU A 73 -2.48 -7.52 -8.90
CA LEU A 73 -2.50 -6.08 -9.18
C LEU A 73 -3.10 -5.80 -10.57
N ASN A 74 -4.37 -6.19 -10.73
CA ASN A 74 -5.11 -6.15 -11.99
C ASN A 74 -6.44 -5.38 -11.85
N GLY A 75 -7.13 -5.15 -12.97
CA GLY A 75 -8.38 -4.40 -13.01
C GLY A 75 -8.16 -2.96 -12.52
N PRO A 76 -8.88 -2.49 -11.50
CA PRO A 76 -8.66 -1.16 -10.92
C PRO A 76 -7.25 -0.96 -10.33
N LEU A 77 -6.51 -2.03 -10.01
CA LEU A 77 -5.13 -1.96 -9.51
C LEU A 77 -4.05 -2.08 -10.60
N THR A 78 -4.44 -2.14 -11.88
CA THR A 78 -3.51 -2.22 -13.00
C THR A 78 -2.42 -1.14 -13.01
N PRO A 79 -2.64 0.10 -12.52
CA PRO A 79 -1.56 1.08 -12.42
C PRO A 79 -0.37 0.60 -11.57
N LEU A 80 -0.60 -0.28 -10.58
CA LEU A 80 0.46 -0.88 -9.74
C LEU A 80 1.24 -2.02 -10.42
N SER A 81 0.86 -2.39 -11.65
CA SER A 81 1.65 -3.29 -12.50
C SER A 81 2.68 -2.54 -13.35
N ALA A 82 2.71 -1.21 -13.32
CA ALA A 82 3.66 -0.42 -14.08
C ALA A 82 5.09 -0.51 -13.49
N PRO A 83 6.15 -0.41 -14.31
CA PRO A 83 7.54 -0.39 -13.84
C PRO A 83 7.88 0.76 -12.89
N SER A 84 7.09 1.84 -12.93
CA SER A 84 7.20 3.01 -12.05
C SER A 84 6.58 2.79 -10.67
N THR A 85 5.92 1.66 -10.44
CA THR A 85 5.29 1.34 -9.16
C THR A 85 6.34 1.21 -8.08
N LEU A 86 6.11 1.86 -6.95
CA LEU A 86 6.97 1.79 -5.79
C LEU A 86 6.41 0.79 -4.78
N ARG A 87 7.32 0.20 -4.01
CA ARG A 87 6.99 -0.74 -2.95
C ARG A 87 7.68 -0.31 -1.66
N VAL A 88 6.93 -0.33 -0.56
CA VAL A 88 7.45 -0.04 0.78
C VAL A 88 7.14 -1.16 1.75
N GLU A 89 8.09 -1.40 2.64
CA GLU A 89 7.87 -2.10 3.89
C GLU A 89 7.55 -1.07 4.98
N ILE A 90 6.52 -1.36 5.79
CA ILE A 90 6.12 -0.53 6.92
C ILE A 90 6.34 -1.30 8.21
N THR A 91 7.20 -0.81 9.08
CA THR A 91 7.62 -1.55 10.29
C THR A 91 6.85 -1.13 11.54
N THR A 92 6.12 0.00 11.53
CA THR A 92 5.37 0.50 12.69
C THR A 92 3.99 1.04 12.31
N GLU A 93 3.04 1.01 13.25
CA GLU A 93 1.69 1.53 13.03
C GLU A 93 1.70 3.05 12.79
N GLY A 94 2.56 3.78 13.52
CA GLY A 94 2.75 5.21 13.33
C GLY A 94 3.24 5.54 11.92
N ALA A 95 4.14 4.73 11.37
CA ALA A 95 4.60 4.86 9.99
C ALA A 95 3.47 4.62 8.98
N LEU A 96 2.61 3.61 9.20
CA LEU A 96 1.44 3.36 8.34
C LEU A 96 0.46 4.55 8.37
N GLN A 97 0.18 5.07 9.57
CA GLN A 97 -0.69 6.23 9.75
C GLN A 97 -0.10 7.46 9.06
N ASN A 98 1.18 7.75 9.22
CA ASN A 98 1.83 8.87 8.53
C ASN A 98 1.83 8.69 7.00
N PHE A 99 2.09 7.47 6.52
CA PHE A 99 2.12 7.14 5.10
C PHE A 99 0.76 7.41 4.42
N GLN A 100 -0.36 7.14 5.10
CA GLN A 100 -1.69 7.40 4.55
C GLN A 100 -2.07 8.90 4.47
N HIS A 101 -1.31 9.75 5.16
CA HIS A 101 -1.45 11.21 5.14
C HIS A 101 -0.56 11.87 4.11
N LEU A 102 0.42 11.14 3.57
CA LEU A 102 1.24 11.68 2.49
C LEU A 102 0.31 12.06 1.34
N PRO A 103 0.37 13.32 0.90
CA PRO A 103 -0.17 13.64 -0.39
C PRO A 103 0.68 12.82 -1.34
N LEU A 104 0.13 11.74 -1.89
CA LEU A 104 0.62 11.18 -3.14
C LEU A 104 0.34 12.25 -4.21
N ARG A 105 0.99 13.40 -4.10
CA ARG A 105 0.98 14.55 -4.98
C ARG A 105 2.41 14.69 -5.47
N VAL A 106 2.49 14.96 -6.77
CA VAL A 106 3.70 15.48 -7.42
C VAL A 106 4.12 16.78 -6.76
#